data_AF-A0A0N7FRJ8-F1
#
_entry.id   AF-A0A0N7FRJ8-F1
#
_cell.length_a   1.000
_cell.length_b   1.000
_cell.length_c   1.000
_cell.angle_alpha   90.00
_cell.angle_beta   90.00
_cell.angle_gamma   90.00
#
_symmetry.space_group_name_H-M   'P 1'
#
loop_
_entity.id
_entity.type
_entity.pdbx_description
1 polymer ?
#
loop_
_entity_poly.entity_id
_entity_poly.type
_entity_poly.pdbx_seq_one_letter_code
_entity_poly.pdbx_strand_id
1 'polypeptide(L)'
;MEKGEKIIISVVVLVTIVVIVGAAVVIPTMMQEMAKPESCAKNCHEMQPFYDSLQDSPHAGIDCHECHVHSGPEIFLYMKEMTNHLEGISEGLREGKSLEETTAEMAERLEREPPTTASLTKTEHCMKCHSTHKKPLAEIADPGISCFKCHTTIAHTGHKVALYHGYWSPDLEDRECVACHNEHDVTVKEETCEACHPPEKHP
;
A
#
# COMPACT_ATOMS: atom_id res chain seq x y z
N MET A 1 32.30 21.45 45.01
CA MET A 1 30.90 21.52 44.58
C MET A 1 30.09 22.31 45.58
N GLU A 2 29.72 23.52 45.20
CA GLU A 2 28.87 24.39 46.01
C GLU A 2 27.45 23.82 46.11
N LYS A 3 26.69 24.23 47.13
CA LYS A 3 25.33 23.69 47.38
C LYS A 3 24.39 23.92 46.18
N GLY A 4 24.56 25.02 45.45
CA GLY A 4 23.79 25.33 44.24
C GLY A 4 24.08 24.37 43.08
N GLU A 5 25.33 23.99 42.88
CA GLU A 5 25.76 23.06 41.82
C GLU A 5 25.17 21.65 42.02
N LYS A 6 25.12 21.18 43.27
CA LYS A 6 24.49 19.90 43.63
C LYS A 6 22.98 19.89 43.35
N ILE A 7 22.30 21.01 43.61
CA ILE A 7 20.85 21.14 43.35
C ILE A 7 20.57 21.13 41.85
N ILE A 8 21.36 21.88 41.07
CA ILE A 8 21.22 21.92 39.60
C ILE A 8 21.45 20.53 39.00
N ILE A 9 22.54 19.86 39.38
CA ILE A 9 22.84 18.50 38.90
C ILE A 9 21.70 17.54 39.27
N SER A 10 21.19 17.60 40.51
CA SER A 10 20.14 16.69 40.95
C SER A 10 18.82 16.93 40.21
N VAL A 11 18.48 18.19 39.90
CA VAL A 11 17.28 18.53 39.10
C VAL A 11 17.44 18.05 37.66
N VAL A 12 18.61 18.29 37.04
CA VAL A 12 18.88 17.84 35.66
C VAL A 12 18.81 16.32 35.57
N VAL A 13 19.38 15.60 36.52
CA VAL A 13 19.30 14.12 36.57
C VAL A 13 17.85 13.67 36.71
N LEU A 14 17.06 14.28 37.60
CA LEU A 14 15.65 13.95 37.78
C LEU A 14 14.83 14.19 36.50
N VAL A 15 14.99 15.35 35.86
CA VAL A 15 14.30 15.67 34.60
C VAL A 15 14.71 14.70 33.50
N THR A 16 16.00 14.38 33.39
CA THR A 16 16.50 13.43 32.39
C THR A 16 15.91 12.04 32.60
N ILE A 17 15.84 11.56 33.84
CA ILE A 17 15.21 10.27 34.17
C ILE A 17 13.73 10.28 33.79
N VAL A 18 13.00 11.36 34.12
CA VAL A 18 11.57 11.49 33.78
C VAL A 18 11.36 11.46 32.25
N VAL A 19 12.21 12.15 31.49
CA VAL A 19 12.14 12.15 30.02
C VAL A 19 12.45 10.77 29.45
N ILE A 20 13.48 10.08 29.95
CA ILE A 20 13.84 8.74 29.46
C ILE A 20 12.74 7.73 29.78
N VAL A 21 12.22 7.73 31.00
CA VAL A 21 11.12 6.83 31.41
C VAL A 21 9.84 7.16 30.64
N GLY A 22 9.54 8.44 30.45
CA GLY A 22 8.42 8.88 29.62
C GLY A 22 8.55 8.39 28.17
N ALA A 23 9.71 8.58 27.56
CA ALA A 23 10.00 8.11 26.20
C ALA A 23 9.90 6.59 26.09
N ALA A 24 10.39 5.85 27.09
CA ALA A 24 10.32 4.38 27.09
C ALA A 24 8.88 3.83 27.11
N VAL A 25 7.90 4.59 27.63
CA VAL A 25 6.48 4.22 27.61
C VAL A 25 5.78 4.72 26.35
N VAL A 26 6.04 5.97 25.95
CA VAL A 26 5.33 6.61 24.84
C VAL A 26 5.76 6.05 23.49
N ILE A 27 7.05 5.79 23.28
CA ILE A 27 7.57 5.35 21.97
C ILE A 27 6.95 4.01 21.54
N PRO A 28 6.90 2.95 22.37
CA PRO A 28 6.29 1.68 21.96
C PRO A 28 4.81 1.82 21.59
N THR A 29 4.04 2.57 22.40
CA THR A 29 2.61 2.80 22.11
C THR A 29 2.45 3.57 20.80
N MET A 30 3.25 4.61 20.58
CA MET A 30 3.24 5.36 19.32
C MET A 30 3.56 4.44 18.13
N MET A 31 4.57 3.58 18.24
CA MET A 31 4.92 2.64 17.18
C MET A 31 3.80 1.63 16.87
N GLN A 32 3.07 1.16 17.89
CA GLN A 32 1.91 0.29 17.69
C GLN A 32 0.75 1.01 17.00
N GLU A 33 0.50 2.28 17.34
CA GLU A 33 -0.51 3.08 16.66
C GLU A 33 -0.11 3.37 15.21
N MET A 34 1.18 3.62 14.95
CA MET A 34 1.70 3.87 13.60
C MET A 34 1.59 2.66 12.66
N ALA A 35 1.59 1.45 13.21
CA ALA A 35 1.42 0.22 12.45
C ALA A 35 -0.02 -0.03 11.99
N LYS A 36 -1.01 0.69 12.54
CA LYS A 36 -2.41 0.49 12.16
C LYS A 36 -2.70 1.07 10.76
N PRO A 37 -3.61 0.46 9.98
CA PRO A 37 -3.95 0.94 8.64
C PRO A 37 -4.49 2.38 8.65
N GLU A 38 -5.23 2.79 9.68
CA GLU A 38 -5.72 4.17 9.82
C GLU A 38 -4.59 5.19 9.95
N SER A 39 -3.43 4.77 10.47
CA SER A 39 -2.29 5.67 10.65
C SER A 39 -1.77 6.17 9.32
N CYS A 40 -1.72 5.32 8.29
CA CYS A 40 -1.25 5.69 6.96
C CYS A 40 -2.11 6.84 6.39
N ALA A 41 -3.44 6.73 6.47
CA ALA A 41 -4.35 7.76 5.99
C ALA A 41 -4.37 9.03 6.88
N LYS A 42 -4.24 8.87 8.21
CA LYS A 42 -4.23 10.01 9.14
C LYS A 42 -2.96 10.84 9.08
N ASN A 43 -1.82 10.21 8.78
CA ASN A 43 -0.51 10.88 8.75
C ASN A 43 -0.05 11.25 7.34
N CYS A 44 -0.56 10.57 6.29
CA CYS A 44 -0.24 10.86 4.90
C CYS A 44 -1.54 11.00 4.09
N HIS A 45 -1.83 12.20 3.60
CA HIS A 45 -3.06 12.44 2.86
C HIS A 45 -3.08 11.70 1.51
N GLU A 46 -1.92 11.45 0.91
CA GLU A 46 -1.82 10.66 -0.33
C GLU A 46 -2.29 9.21 -0.14
N MET A 47 -2.31 8.71 1.09
CA MET A 47 -2.75 7.34 1.42
C MET A 47 -4.25 7.21 1.64
N GLN A 48 -4.99 8.33 1.73
CA GLN A 48 -6.43 8.30 1.97
C GLN A 48 -7.21 7.50 0.92
N PRO A 49 -6.99 7.67 -0.41
CA PRO A 49 -7.74 6.91 -1.41
C PRO A 49 -7.52 5.40 -1.34
N PHE A 50 -6.31 4.97 -0.94
CA PHE A 50 -5.95 3.57 -0.78
C PHE A 50 -6.63 2.96 0.45
N TYR A 51 -6.67 3.70 1.57
CA TYR A 51 -7.40 3.30 2.76
C TYR A 51 -8.90 3.18 2.50
N ASP A 52 -9.50 4.18 1.84
CA ASP A 52 -10.92 4.16 1.49
C ASP A 52 -11.23 2.97 0.57
N SER A 53 -10.39 2.72 -0.44
CA SER A 53 -10.50 1.54 -1.31
C SER A 53 -10.41 0.22 -0.55
N LEU A 54 -9.57 0.13 0.49
CA LEU A 54 -9.49 -1.06 1.34
C LEU A 54 -10.78 -1.28 2.13
N GLN A 55 -11.32 -0.22 2.72
CA GLN A 55 -12.56 -0.28 3.50
C GLN A 55 -13.78 -0.64 2.65
N ASP A 56 -13.78 -0.28 1.36
CA ASP A 56 -14.83 -0.66 0.41
C ASP A 56 -14.65 -2.08 -0.18
N SER A 57 -13.58 -2.79 0.19
CA SER A 57 -13.25 -4.12 -0.36
C SER A 57 -13.63 -5.27 0.59
N PRO A 58 -13.61 -6.53 0.10
CA PRO A 58 -13.72 -7.71 0.97
C PRO A 58 -12.61 -7.83 2.04
N HIS A 59 -11.54 -7.04 1.94
CA HIS A 59 -10.45 -6.97 2.92
C HIS A 59 -10.60 -5.80 3.91
N ALA A 60 -11.79 -5.21 4.03
CA ALA A 60 -12.07 -4.19 5.02
C ALA A 60 -11.67 -4.65 6.44
N GLY A 61 -10.94 -3.79 7.16
CA GLY A 61 -10.45 -4.08 8.51
C GLY A 61 -9.20 -4.98 8.58
N ILE A 62 -8.63 -5.39 7.44
CA ILE A 62 -7.31 -6.02 7.40
C ILE A 62 -6.22 -4.94 7.50
N ASP A 63 -5.12 -5.26 8.19
CA ASP A 63 -3.96 -4.37 8.32
C ASP A 63 -3.21 -4.30 6.98
N CYS A 64 -2.83 -3.08 6.55
CA CYS A 64 -2.08 -2.86 5.31
C CYS A 64 -0.82 -3.73 5.22
N HIS A 65 -0.14 -3.97 6.36
CA HIS A 65 1.11 -4.72 6.43
C HIS A 65 0.95 -6.22 6.20
N GLU A 66 -0.27 -6.76 6.26
CA GLU A 66 -0.53 -8.16 5.88
C GLU A 66 -0.26 -8.39 4.40
N CYS A 67 -0.46 -7.36 3.57
CA CYS A 67 -0.18 -7.36 2.14
C CYS A 67 1.13 -6.61 1.80
N HIS A 68 1.33 -5.43 2.39
CA HIS A 68 2.45 -4.53 2.17
C HIS A 68 3.53 -4.71 3.25
N VAL A 69 4.30 -5.78 3.14
CA VAL A 69 5.30 -6.13 4.16
C VAL A 69 6.49 -5.16 4.10
N HIS A 70 6.58 -4.27 5.08
CA HIS A 70 7.76 -3.44 5.30
C HIS A 70 8.68 -4.09 6.36
N SER A 71 9.99 -4.05 6.10
CA SER A 71 11.00 -4.47 7.09
C SER A 71 11.62 -3.23 7.72
N GLY A 72 11.10 -2.81 8.87
CA GLY A 72 11.67 -1.70 9.64
C GLY A 72 10.66 -1.02 10.55
N PRO A 73 11.11 -0.12 11.44
CA PRO A 73 10.22 0.77 12.20
C PRO A 73 9.44 1.71 11.28
N GLU A 74 8.11 1.74 11.40
CA GLU A 74 7.21 2.63 10.61
C GLU A 74 7.61 4.10 10.64
N ILE A 75 8.17 4.56 11.76
CA ILE A 75 8.64 5.94 11.88
C ILE A 75 9.72 6.31 10.84
N PHE A 76 10.56 5.35 10.43
CA PHE A 76 11.56 5.61 9.39
C PHE A 76 10.95 5.71 8.01
N LEU A 77 9.89 4.95 7.73
CA LEU A 77 9.12 5.09 6.50
C LEU A 77 8.49 6.48 6.43
N TYR A 78 7.77 6.89 7.47
CA TYR A 78 7.10 8.20 7.49
C TYR A 78 8.10 9.36 7.40
N MET A 79 9.21 9.29 8.13
CA MET A 79 10.24 10.34 8.05
C MET A 79 10.86 10.42 6.66
N LYS A 80 11.15 9.28 6.02
CA LYS A 80 11.72 9.23 4.68
C LYS A 80 10.76 9.84 3.65
N GLU A 81 9.49 9.45 3.66
CA GLU A 81 8.53 9.98 2.69
C GLU A 81 8.21 11.46 2.94
N MET A 82 8.15 11.89 4.21
CA MET A 82 8.06 13.31 4.55
C MET A 82 9.26 14.11 3.99
N THR A 83 10.49 13.59 4.13
CA THR A 83 11.68 14.26 3.57
C THR A 83 11.64 14.31 2.05
N ASN A 84 11.22 13.24 1.38
CA ASN A 84 11.08 13.21 -0.09
C ASN A 84 10.07 14.28 -0.56
N HIS A 85 8.96 14.43 0.16
CA HIS A 85 7.94 15.42 -0.15
C HIS A 85 8.47 16.86 0.01
N LEU A 86 9.18 17.13 1.11
CA LEU A 86 9.81 18.43 1.36
C LEU A 86 10.91 18.77 0.33
N GLU A 87 11.73 17.79 -0.04
CA GLU A 87 12.77 17.95 -1.05
C GLU A 87 12.16 18.25 -2.42
N GLY A 88 11.15 17.49 -2.85
CA GLY A 88 10.44 17.72 -4.10
C GLY A 88 9.80 19.11 -4.19
N ILE A 89 9.15 19.57 -3.11
CA ILE A 89 8.58 20.92 -3.03
C ILE A 89 9.69 21.98 -3.10
N SER A 90 10.77 21.78 -2.35
CA SER A 90 11.92 22.69 -2.34
C SER A 90 12.54 22.83 -3.72
N GLU A 91 12.73 21.74 -4.45
CA GLU A 91 13.27 21.73 -5.81
C GLU A 91 12.36 22.51 -6.77
N GLY A 92 11.06 22.22 -6.79
CA GLY A 92 10.12 22.93 -7.66
C GLY A 92 10.07 24.44 -7.37
N LEU A 93 10.06 24.83 -6.09
CA LEU A 93 10.11 26.24 -5.70
C LEU A 93 11.43 26.92 -6.11
N ARG A 94 12.56 26.21 -6.03
CA ARG A 94 13.87 26.74 -6.48
C ARG A 94 13.94 26.91 -7.99
N GLU A 95 13.19 26.12 -8.73
CA GLU A 95 13.01 26.25 -10.18
C GLU A 95 12.01 27.35 -10.55
N GLY A 96 11.37 27.99 -9.55
CA GLY A 96 10.39 29.06 -9.75
C GLY A 96 8.99 28.56 -10.10
N LYS A 97 8.73 27.26 -9.94
CA LYS A 97 7.42 26.66 -10.18
C LYS A 97 6.44 27.01 -9.06
N SER A 98 5.15 27.03 -9.40
CA SER A 98 4.10 27.13 -8.38
C SER A 98 4.00 25.85 -7.56
N LEU A 99 3.38 25.91 -6.38
CA LEU A 99 3.14 24.72 -5.57
C LEU A 99 2.28 23.69 -6.33
N GLU A 100 1.25 24.16 -7.04
CA GLU A 100 0.35 23.31 -7.83
C GLU A 100 1.10 22.56 -8.93
N GLU A 101 1.89 23.28 -9.72
CA GLU A 101 2.74 22.70 -10.78
C GLU A 101 3.73 21.69 -10.22
N THR A 102 4.39 22.03 -9.10
CA THR A 102 5.35 21.14 -8.44
C THR A 102 4.67 19.86 -7.96
N THR A 103 3.51 19.96 -7.30
CA THR A 103 2.79 18.77 -6.80
C THR A 103 2.25 17.89 -7.93
N ALA A 104 1.83 18.48 -9.05
CA ALA A 104 1.37 17.73 -10.22
C ALA A 104 2.53 16.93 -10.86
N GLU A 105 3.70 17.55 -11.02
CA GLU A 105 4.89 16.89 -11.57
C GLU A 105 5.43 15.79 -10.63
N MET A 106 5.37 16.02 -9.31
CA MET A 106 5.68 15.01 -8.30
C MET A 106 4.75 13.79 -8.43
N ALA A 107 3.44 14.01 -8.61
CA ALA A 107 2.47 12.94 -8.81
C ALA A 107 2.74 12.17 -10.11
N GLU A 108 2.98 12.86 -11.23
CA GLU A 108 3.32 12.22 -12.51
C GLU A 108 4.59 11.37 -12.41
N ARG A 109 5.60 11.84 -11.68
CA ARG A 109 6.82 11.07 -11.44
C ARG A 109 6.53 9.79 -10.64
N LEU A 110 5.66 9.84 -9.63
CA LEU A 110 5.27 8.65 -8.86
C LEU A 110 4.49 7.64 -9.71
N GLU A 111 3.65 8.09 -10.62
CA GLU A 111 2.94 7.20 -11.55
C GLU A 111 3.88 6.54 -12.56
N ARG A 112 4.85 7.29 -13.07
CA ARG A 112 5.85 6.79 -14.03
C ARG A 112 6.87 5.86 -13.37
N GLU A 113 7.27 6.18 -12.14
CA GLU A 113 8.29 5.48 -11.37
C GLU A 113 7.72 5.09 -10.00
N PRO A 114 6.75 4.15 -9.96
CA PRO A 114 6.16 3.72 -8.71
C PRO A 114 7.25 3.17 -7.79
N PRO A 115 7.20 3.48 -6.48
CA PRO A 115 8.25 3.09 -5.55
C PRO A 115 8.46 1.58 -5.58
N THR A 116 9.64 1.14 -6.04
CA THR A 116 10.05 -0.27 -6.20
C THR A 116 10.35 -0.98 -4.88
N THR A 117 9.87 -0.43 -3.77
CA THR A 117 10.27 -0.82 -2.42
C THR A 117 9.78 -2.22 -2.04
N ALA A 118 10.38 -2.79 -0.99
CA ALA A 118 10.07 -4.10 -0.41
C ALA A 118 8.59 -4.30 0.01
N SER A 119 7.79 -3.24 0.02
CA SER A 119 6.35 -3.21 0.30
C SER A 119 5.48 -3.76 -0.85
N LEU A 120 6.04 -4.08 -2.03
CA LEU A 120 5.25 -4.69 -3.11
C LEU A 120 4.56 -5.97 -2.64
N THR A 121 3.25 -6.03 -2.84
CA THR A 121 2.45 -7.20 -2.49
C THR A 121 2.84 -8.38 -3.36
N LYS A 122 3.09 -9.52 -2.74
CA LYS A 122 3.47 -10.76 -3.42
C LYS A 122 2.39 -11.81 -3.23
N THR A 123 2.29 -12.75 -4.17
CA THR A 123 1.40 -13.92 -4.08
C THR A 123 1.56 -14.67 -2.75
N GLU A 124 2.78 -14.78 -2.23
CA GLU A 124 3.05 -15.44 -0.95
C GLU A 124 2.32 -14.78 0.24
N HIS A 125 2.11 -13.47 0.22
CA HIS A 125 1.37 -12.77 1.28
C HIS A 125 -0.12 -13.13 1.23
N CYS A 126 -0.71 -13.15 0.03
CA CYS A 126 -2.10 -13.59 -0.17
C CYS A 126 -2.31 -15.03 0.33
N MET A 127 -1.37 -15.91 0.02
CA MET A 127 -1.45 -17.33 0.36
C MET A 127 -1.33 -17.61 1.86
N LYS A 128 -0.88 -16.67 2.69
CA LYS A 128 -0.95 -16.80 4.16
C LYS A 128 -2.38 -17.06 4.64
N CYS A 129 -3.36 -16.39 4.02
CA CYS A 129 -4.78 -16.55 4.33
C CYS A 129 -5.52 -17.45 3.31
N HIS A 130 -5.13 -17.39 2.04
CA HIS A 130 -5.81 -18.10 0.94
C HIS A 130 -5.29 -19.53 0.66
N SER A 131 -4.37 -20.06 1.48
CA SER A 131 -3.85 -21.42 1.32
C SER A 131 -4.90 -22.53 1.49
N THR A 132 -5.95 -22.26 2.27
CA THR A 132 -6.98 -23.26 2.63
C THR A 132 -8.32 -22.98 1.96
N HIS A 133 -8.69 -21.71 1.82
CA HIS A 133 -9.98 -21.28 1.27
C HIS A 133 -9.76 -20.33 0.11
N LYS A 134 -10.60 -20.43 -0.93
CA LYS A 134 -10.53 -19.56 -2.12
C LYS A 134 -9.14 -19.61 -2.79
N LYS A 135 -8.52 -20.79 -2.82
CA LYS A 135 -7.27 -21.03 -3.58
C LYS A 135 -7.57 -21.12 -5.08
N PRO A 136 -6.60 -20.79 -5.94
CA PRO A 136 -6.72 -21.03 -7.38
C PRO A 136 -7.05 -22.50 -7.66
N LEU A 137 -7.90 -22.75 -8.65
CA LEU A 137 -8.14 -24.11 -9.16
C LEU A 137 -6.83 -24.66 -9.74
N ALA A 138 -6.62 -25.98 -9.65
CA ALA A 138 -5.35 -26.60 -10.02
C ALA A 138 -5.01 -26.36 -11.51
N GLU A 139 -6.04 -26.20 -12.32
CA GLU A 139 -6.02 -25.97 -13.75
C GLU A 139 -5.49 -24.58 -14.13
N ILE A 140 -5.62 -23.59 -13.23
CA ILE A 140 -5.18 -22.19 -13.43
C ILE A 140 -4.06 -21.78 -12.45
N ALA A 141 -3.63 -22.69 -11.58
CA ALA A 141 -2.65 -22.45 -10.53
C ALA A 141 -1.22 -22.45 -11.10
N ASP A 142 -0.89 -21.45 -11.92
CA ASP A 142 0.49 -21.18 -12.31
C ASP A 142 1.14 -20.24 -11.28
N PRO A 143 2.18 -20.68 -10.55
CA PRO A 143 2.87 -19.85 -9.55
C PRO A 143 3.57 -18.63 -10.16
N GLY A 144 3.74 -18.58 -11.49
CA GLY A 144 4.26 -17.42 -12.21
C GLY A 144 3.21 -16.35 -12.53
N ILE A 145 1.92 -16.60 -12.32
CA ILE A 145 0.84 -15.61 -12.52
C ILE A 145 0.58 -14.88 -11.20
N SER A 146 0.59 -13.55 -11.27
CA SER A 146 0.22 -12.71 -10.13
C SER A 146 -1.30 -12.75 -9.87
N CYS A 147 -1.71 -12.82 -8.60
CA CYS A 147 -3.13 -12.76 -8.20
C CYS A 147 -3.83 -11.51 -8.75
N PHE A 148 -3.12 -10.37 -8.84
CA PHE A 148 -3.65 -9.09 -9.30
C PHE A 148 -4.03 -9.09 -10.78
N LYS A 149 -3.58 -10.09 -11.54
CA LYS A 149 -3.95 -10.23 -12.95
C LYS A 149 -5.45 -10.48 -13.13
N CYS A 150 -6.06 -11.20 -12.20
CA CYS A 150 -7.50 -11.44 -12.16
C CYS A 150 -8.19 -10.62 -11.05
N HIS A 151 -7.55 -10.48 -9.88
CA HIS A 151 -8.06 -9.69 -8.76
C HIS A 151 -7.62 -8.22 -8.86
N THR A 152 -8.09 -7.54 -9.89
CA THR A 152 -7.67 -6.17 -10.23
C THR A 152 -8.03 -5.13 -9.17
N THR A 153 -9.09 -5.34 -8.41
CA THR A 153 -9.55 -4.44 -7.34
C THR A 153 -8.63 -4.43 -6.12
N ILE A 154 -7.79 -5.46 -5.93
CA ILE A 154 -6.82 -5.50 -4.84
C ILE A 154 -5.67 -4.51 -5.08
N ALA A 155 -5.45 -4.07 -6.33
CA ALA A 155 -4.41 -3.09 -6.65
C ALA A 155 -4.75 -1.65 -6.21
N HIS A 156 -5.86 -1.43 -5.50
CA HIS A 156 -6.32 -0.12 -5.01
C HIS A 156 -6.39 0.96 -6.10
N THR A 157 -6.51 0.57 -7.37
CA THR A 157 -6.69 1.52 -8.46
C THR A 157 -8.08 2.13 -8.27
N GLY A 158 -8.14 3.44 -8.02
CA GLY A 158 -9.36 4.21 -7.74
C GLY A 158 -10.39 4.25 -8.88
N HIS A 159 -10.40 3.27 -9.77
CA HIS A 159 -11.46 3.03 -10.73
C HIS A 159 -12.30 1.86 -10.23
N LYS A 160 -13.60 2.08 -10.07
CA LYS A 160 -14.60 1.00 -10.04
C LYS A 160 -14.55 0.23 -11.37
N VAL A 161 -13.53 -0.60 -11.59
CA VAL A 161 -13.55 -1.60 -12.65
C VAL A 161 -14.16 -2.87 -12.06
N ALA A 162 -15.44 -2.78 -11.68
CA ALA A 162 -16.39 -3.88 -11.49
C ALA A 162 -17.51 -3.46 -10.52
N LEU A 163 -18.38 -2.54 -10.95
CA LEU A 163 -19.78 -2.61 -10.57
C LEU A 163 -20.61 -2.35 -11.83
N TYR A 164 -20.45 -3.21 -12.84
CA TYR A 164 -21.47 -3.33 -13.88
C TYR A 164 -22.41 -4.47 -13.50
N HIS A 165 -23.50 -4.13 -12.81
CA HIS A 165 -24.70 -4.95 -12.81
C HIS A 165 -25.50 -4.53 -14.04
N GLY A 166 -25.17 -5.11 -15.19
CA GLY A 166 -25.94 -4.89 -16.42
C GLY A 166 -27.37 -5.34 -16.18
N TYR A 167 -28.34 -4.44 -16.39
CA TYR A 167 -29.77 -4.68 -16.22
C TYR A 167 -30.31 -5.87 -17.07
N TRP A 168 -29.48 -6.43 -17.96
CA TRP A 168 -29.79 -7.51 -18.91
C TRP A 168 -28.66 -8.54 -19.12
N SER A 169 -27.52 -8.46 -18.42
CA SER A 169 -26.50 -9.50 -18.51
C SER A 169 -26.86 -10.65 -17.55
N PRO A 170 -26.74 -11.93 -17.98
CA PRO A 170 -26.91 -13.05 -17.06
C PRO A 170 -25.93 -12.91 -15.89
N ASP A 171 -26.26 -13.52 -14.75
CA ASP A 171 -25.34 -13.61 -13.63
C ASP A 171 -24.06 -14.34 -14.09
N LEU A 172 -22.94 -13.62 -14.08
CA LEU A 172 -21.62 -14.07 -14.54
C LEU A 172 -20.61 -14.10 -13.39
N GLU A 173 -21.08 -14.01 -12.13
CA GLU A 173 -20.24 -14.00 -10.92
C GLU A 173 -19.23 -15.16 -10.83
N ASP A 174 -19.44 -16.25 -11.59
CA ASP A 174 -18.60 -17.44 -11.63
C ASP A 174 -17.85 -17.69 -12.96
N ARG A 175 -17.77 -16.72 -13.89
CA ARG A 175 -17.10 -16.94 -15.20
C ARG A 175 -15.80 -16.16 -15.36
N GLU A 176 -14.71 -16.90 -15.56
CA GLU A 176 -13.34 -16.38 -15.75
C GLU A 176 -13.18 -15.52 -17.01
N CYS A 177 -14.06 -15.68 -18.02
CA CYS A 177 -13.95 -14.99 -19.30
C CYS A 177 -14.06 -13.45 -19.17
N VAL A 178 -14.89 -12.94 -18.26
CA VAL A 178 -15.06 -11.48 -18.07
C VAL A 178 -13.88 -10.82 -17.33
N ALA A 179 -12.96 -11.62 -16.77
CA ALA A 179 -11.73 -11.07 -16.18
C ALA A 179 -10.84 -10.39 -17.23
N CYS A 180 -10.96 -10.79 -18.51
CA CYS A 180 -10.21 -10.22 -19.63
C CYS A 180 -11.08 -9.64 -20.75
N HIS A 181 -12.40 -9.88 -20.73
CA HIS A 181 -13.32 -9.41 -21.76
C HIS A 181 -14.19 -8.24 -21.30
N ASN A 182 -14.28 -7.20 -22.13
CA ASN A 182 -15.37 -6.23 -22.11
C ASN A 182 -16.39 -6.62 -23.20
N GLU A 183 -17.66 -6.82 -22.84
CA GLU A 183 -18.71 -7.26 -23.79
C GLU A 183 -18.97 -6.28 -24.94
N HIS A 184 -18.41 -5.06 -24.88
CA HIS A 184 -18.50 -4.06 -25.94
C HIS A 184 -17.26 -3.95 -26.86
N ASP A 185 -16.19 -4.73 -26.61
CA ASP A 185 -14.98 -4.71 -27.46
C ASP A 185 -14.52 -6.14 -27.81
N VAL A 186 -15.10 -6.67 -28.89
CA VAL A 186 -14.83 -8.02 -29.42
C VAL A 186 -13.62 -8.00 -30.34
N THR A 187 -12.42 -7.86 -29.78
CA THR A 187 -11.18 -8.18 -30.50
C THR A 187 -10.26 -9.04 -29.64
N VAL A 188 -10.58 -10.32 -29.51
CA VAL A 188 -9.70 -11.29 -28.84
C VAL A 188 -8.63 -11.72 -29.83
N LYS A 189 -7.36 -11.62 -29.41
CA LYS A 189 -6.26 -12.30 -30.09
C LYS A 189 -5.88 -13.52 -29.26
N GLU A 190 -5.41 -14.58 -29.92
CA GLU A 190 -4.95 -15.83 -29.29
C GLU A 190 -3.94 -15.56 -28.14
N GLU A 191 -3.11 -14.54 -28.35
CA GLU A 191 -2.16 -13.93 -27.41
C GLU A 191 -2.75 -13.60 -26.02
N THR A 192 -4.03 -13.18 -25.97
CA THR A 192 -4.72 -12.75 -24.75
C THR A 192 -4.97 -13.93 -23.80
N CYS A 193 -5.22 -15.11 -24.36
CA CYS A 193 -5.46 -16.35 -23.63
C CYS A 193 -4.13 -16.95 -23.10
N GLU A 194 -3.09 -16.86 -23.91
CA GLU A 194 -1.75 -17.39 -23.60
C GLU A 194 -1.03 -16.58 -22.52
N ALA A 195 -1.46 -15.34 -22.26
CA ALA A 195 -0.89 -14.51 -21.19
C ALA A 195 -0.98 -15.20 -19.82
N CYS A 196 -2.03 -16.01 -19.58
CA CYS A 196 -2.18 -16.81 -18.37
C CYS A 196 -1.86 -18.29 -18.59
N HIS A 197 -2.13 -18.85 -19.77
CA HIS A 197 -1.78 -20.25 -20.08
C HIS A 197 -0.75 -20.31 -21.22
N PRO A 198 0.53 -20.01 -20.98
CA PRO A 198 1.53 -20.12 -22.03
C PRO A 198 1.66 -21.61 -22.44
N PRO A 199 1.64 -21.93 -23.75
CA PRO A 199 1.71 -23.30 -24.25
C PRO A 199 2.92 -24.07 -23.72
N GLU A 200 4.00 -23.35 -23.42
CA GLU A 200 5.25 -23.86 -22.87
C GLU A 200 5.11 -24.50 -21.47
N LYS A 201 4.08 -24.14 -20.71
CA LYS A 201 3.82 -24.65 -19.35
C LYS A 201 2.81 -25.79 -19.29
N HIS A 202 2.15 -26.10 -20.41
CA HIS A 202 1.13 -27.15 -20.51
C HIS A 202 1.38 -28.01 -21.78
N PRO A 203 2.36 -28.92 -21.76
CA PRO A 203 2.66 -29.84 -22.87
C PRO A 203 1.60 -30.93 -23.08
#